data_AF-A0A2S4N5R2-F1
#
_entry.id   AF-A0A2S4N5R2-F1
#
_cell.length_a   1.000
_cell.length_b   1.000
_cell.length_c   1.000
_cell.angle_alpha   90.00
_cell.angle_beta   90.00
_cell.angle_gamma   90.00
#
_symmetry.space_group_name_H-M   'P 1'
#
loop_
_entity.id
_entity.type
_entity.pdbx_description
1 polymer ?
#
loop_
_entity_poly.entity_id
_entity_poly.type
_entity_poly.pdbx_seq_one_letter_code
_entity_poly.pdbx_strand_id
1 'polypeptide(L)'
;MKNLKKAYLIILIVFINLFISCDCLQNGSGIIVDEETKKPINNVEIKEVGKDFIQHSDENGYFEIHHISGGLFSCSDITIIVSKKEYISDTIEIKNGEDKLIKLFKLK
;
A
#
# COMPACT_ATOMS: atom_id res chain seq x y z
N MET A 1 45.99 26.10 5.89
CA MET A 1 44.61 26.20 6.41
C MET A 1 43.49 26.16 5.34
N LYS A 2 43.63 26.77 4.15
CA LYS A 2 42.56 26.76 3.10
C LYS A 2 42.15 25.36 2.63
N ASN A 3 43.09 24.44 2.46
CA ASN A 3 42.82 23.08 1.98
C ASN A 3 42.12 22.21 3.04
N LEU A 4 42.39 22.45 4.34
CA LEU A 4 41.75 21.74 5.45
C LEU A 4 40.27 22.12 5.59
N LYS A 5 39.92 23.40 5.36
CA LYS A 5 38.53 23.88 5.33
C LYS A 5 37.75 23.32 4.14
N LYS A 6 38.39 23.15 2.97
CA LYS A 6 37.79 22.50 1.79
C LYS A 6 37.52 21.01 2.04
N ALA A 7 38.49 20.30 2.64
CA ALA A 7 38.30 18.90 3.01
C ALA A 7 37.15 18.71 4.01
N TYR A 8 37.06 19.59 5.02
CA TYR A 8 35.95 19.58 5.98
C TYR A 8 34.58 19.81 5.31
N LEU A 9 34.50 20.74 4.35
CA LEU A 9 33.27 21.00 3.59
C LEU A 9 32.85 19.79 2.76
N ILE A 10 33.80 19.10 2.11
CA ILE A 10 33.54 17.89 1.32
C ILE A 10 33.05 16.75 2.23
N ILE A 11 33.70 16.54 3.38
CA ILE A 11 33.28 15.53 4.36
C ILE A 11 31.87 15.81 4.85
N LEU A 12 31.53 17.07 5.16
CA LEU A 12 30.18 17.46 5.60
C LEU A 12 29.12 17.14 4.53
N ILE A 13 29.39 17.43 3.25
CA ILE A 13 28.47 17.12 2.14
C ILE A 13 28.28 15.61 2.00
N VAL A 14 29.35 14.81 2.06
CA VAL A 14 29.25 13.34 2.01
C VAL A 14 28.44 12.82 3.20
N PHE A 15 28.68 13.36 4.40
CA PHE A 15 27.97 12.94 5.61
C PHE A 15 26.47 13.24 5.55
N ILE A 16 26.07 14.39 5.00
CA ILE A 16 24.65 14.76 4.80
C ILE A 16 23.95 13.77 3.85
N ASN A 17 24.66 13.24 2.85
CA ASN A 17 24.09 12.25 1.93
C ASN A 17 23.91 10.85 2.54
N LEU A 18 24.56 10.54 3.66
CA LEU A 18 24.44 9.24 4.33
C LEU A 18 23.14 9.07 5.13
N PHE A 19 22.36 10.14 5.32
CA PHE A 19 21.12 10.12 6.13
C PHE A 19 19.83 10.30 5.30
N ILE A 20 19.89 10.22 3.96
CA ILE A 20 18.72 10.46 3.09
C ILE A 20 17.95 9.16 2.77
N SER A 21 18.23 8.04 3.44
CA SER A 21 17.37 6.85 3.32
C SER A 21 16.10 7.05 4.14
N CYS A 22 15.00 7.43 3.47
CA CYS A 22 13.66 7.38 4.05
C CYS A 22 13.01 6.06 3.63
N ASP A 23 12.83 5.16 4.60
CA ASP A 23 11.95 4.01 4.42
C ASP A 23 10.52 4.48 4.71
N CYS A 24 9.63 4.26 3.76
CA CYS A 24 8.21 4.54 3.93
C CYS A 24 7.48 3.25 4.33
N LEU A 25 6.71 3.28 5.41
CA LEU A 25 5.72 2.26 5.69
C LEU A 25 4.44 2.56 4.90
N GLN A 26 4.11 1.68 3.96
CA GLN A 26 2.83 1.68 3.26
C GLN A 26 1.89 0.72 3.99
N ASN A 27 0.73 1.24 4.40
CA ASN A 27 -0.33 0.47 5.03
C ASN A 27 -1.67 0.82 4.37
N GLY A 28 -2.53 -0.18 4.20
CA GLY A 28 -3.90 0.01 3.77
C GLY A 28 -4.74 -1.17 4.22
N SER A 29 -5.96 -0.91 4.65
CA SER A 29 -6.90 -1.94 5.11
C SER A 29 -8.29 -1.72 4.56
N GLY A 30 -9.17 -2.70 4.74
CA GLY A 30 -10.56 -2.52 4.37
C GLY A 30 -11.46 -3.70 4.69
N ILE A 31 -12.75 -3.46 4.53
CA ILE A 31 -13.80 -4.48 4.65
C ILE A 31 -14.52 -4.57 3.31
N ILE A 32 -14.67 -5.79 2.82
CA ILE A 32 -15.34 -6.09 1.55
C ILE A 32 -16.72 -6.65 1.84
N VAL A 33 -17.75 -5.97 1.35
CA VAL A 33 -19.16 -6.34 1.54
C VAL A 33 -19.88 -6.53 0.21
N ASP A 34 -20.90 -7.36 0.24
CA ASP A 34 -21.86 -7.50 -0.85
C ASP A 34 -22.78 -6.28 -0.87
N GLU A 35 -22.90 -5.62 -2.02
CA GLU A 35 -23.63 -4.35 -2.09
C GLU A 35 -25.14 -4.52 -1.89
N GLU A 36 -25.71 -5.70 -2.17
CA GLU A 36 -27.15 -5.92 -1.97
C GLU A 36 -27.45 -6.31 -0.53
N THR A 37 -26.76 -7.32 -0.02
CA THR A 37 -27.04 -7.90 1.31
C THR A 37 -26.35 -7.15 2.45
N LYS A 38 -25.38 -6.29 2.15
CA LYS A 38 -24.49 -5.61 3.10
C LYS A 38 -23.68 -6.55 3.99
N LYS A 39 -23.64 -7.84 3.66
CA LYS A 39 -22.88 -8.83 4.43
C LYS A 39 -21.42 -8.84 4.00
N PRO A 40 -20.49 -9.11 4.93
CA PRO A 40 -19.10 -9.30 4.59
C PRO A 40 -18.92 -10.47 3.62
N ILE A 41 -17.97 -10.32 2.68
CA ILE A 41 -17.61 -11.36 1.72
C ILE A 41 -16.27 -11.96 2.14
N ASN A 42 -16.29 -13.26 2.44
CA ASN A 42 -15.08 -13.98 2.80
C ASN A 42 -14.26 -14.42 1.58
N ASN A 43 -12.97 -14.62 1.79
CA ASN A 43 -12.06 -15.22 0.82
C ASN A 43 -12.11 -14.51 -0.55
N VAL A 44 -12.15 -13.17 -0.55
CA VAL A 44 -12.02 -12.33 -1.75
C VAL A 44 -10.54 -12.21 -2.06
N GLU A 45 -10.13 -12.56 -3.28
CA GLU A 45 -8.74 -12.42 -3.71
C GLU A 45 -8.41 -10.93 -3.85
N ILE A 46 -7.30 -10.52 -3.24
CA ILE A 46 -6.78 -9.16 -3.25
C ILE A 46 -5.39 -9.21 -3.84
N LYS A 47 -5.20 -8.55 -4.98
CA LYS A 47 -3.92 -8.46 -5.67
C LYS A 47 -3.45 -7.02 -5.72
N GLU A 48 -2.22 -6.76 -5.28
CA GLU A 48 -1.64 -5.42 -5.41
C GLU A 48 -1.11 -5.18 -6.82
N VAL A 49 -1.42 -4.03 -7.41
CA VAL A 49 -0.99 -3.68 -8.78
C VAL A 49 0.52 -3.41 -8.78
N GLY A 50 1.24 -4.07 -9.68
CA GLY A 50 2.69 -3.90 -9.83
C GLY A 50 3.54 -4.68 -8.82
N LYS A 51 2.92 -5.51 -7.96
CA LYS A 51 3.61 -6.41 -7.05
C LYS A 51 3.16 -7.85 -7.23
N ASP A 52 4.05 -8.78 -6.94
CA ASP A 52 3.72 -10.21 -6.87
C ASP A 52 3.20 -10.54 -5.47
N PHE A 53 2.08 -9.88 -5.10
CA PHE A 53 1.44 -10.01 -3.80
C PHE A 53 -0.04 -10.35 -3.99
N ILE A 54 -0.46 -11.46 -3.41
CA ILE A 54 -1.83 -11.95 -3.42
C ILE A 54 -2.20 -12.38 -2.00
N GLN A 55 -3.34 -11.91 -1.52
CA GLN A 55 -3.94 -12.36 -0.27
C GLN A 55 -5.45 -12.53 -0.42
N HIS A 56 -6.11 -12.99 0.64
CA HIS A 56 -7.55 -13.18 0.67
C HIS A 56 -8.18 -12.48 1.88
N SER A 57 -9.40 -11.97 1.73
CA SER A 57 -10.16 -11.44 2.86
C SER A 57 -10.52 -12.55 3.86
N ASP A 58 -10.59 -12.18 5.14
CA ASP A 58 -10.97 -13.10 6.22
C ASP A 58 -12.48 -13.41 6.24
N GLU A 59 -12.95 -14.13 7.26
CA GLU A 59 -14.37 -14.46 7.43
C GLU A 59 -15.29 -13.25 7.63
N ASN A 60 -14.74 -12.13 8.11
CA ASN A 60 -15.44 -10.85 8.28
C ASN A 60 -15.26 -9.94 7.07
N GLY A 61 -14.68 -10.45 5.97
CA GLY A 61 -14.38 -9.69 4.77
C GLY A 61 -13.29 -8.65 4.95
N TYR A 62 -12.56 -8.69 6.06
CA TYR A 62 -11.48 -7.77 6.37
C TYR A 62 -10.18 -8.18 5.67
N PHE A 63 -9.36 -7.19 5.34
CA PHE A 63 -8.00 -7.38 4.87
C PHE A 63 -7.10 -6.21 5.29
N GLU A 64 -5.81 -6.48 5.33
CA GLU A 64 -4.77 -5.48 5.62
C GLU A 64 -3.54 -5.76 4.77
N ILE A 65 -2.90 -4.70 4.29
CA ILE A 65 -1.68 -4.76 3.48
C ILE A 65 -0.67 -3.84 4.14
N HIS A 66 0.49 -4.39 4.52
CA HIS A 66 1.60 -3.63 5.07
C HIS A 66 2.88 -4.01 4.34
N HIS A 67 3.61 -3.02 3.84
CA HIS A 67 4.95 -3.23 3.28
C HIS A 67 5.80 -1.98 3.44
N ILE A 68 7.12 -2.19 3.44
CA ILE A 68 8.10 -1.11 3.44
C ILE A 68 8.45 -0.81 1.99
N SER A 69 8.36 0.46 1.60
CA SER A 69 8.75 0.97 0.30
C SER A 69 9.89 1.97 0.46
N GLY A 70 10.96 1.80 -0.31
CA GLY A 70 12.07 2.74 -0.35
C GLY A 70 11.76 3.88 -1.31
N GLY A 71 11.86 5.14 -0.86
CA GLY A 71 11.59 6.28 -1.73
C GLY A 71 11.92 7.62 -1.07
N LEU A 72 12.56 8.52 -1.83
CA LEU A 72 13.14 9.74 -1.27
C LEU A 72 12.09 10.80 -0.87
N PHE A 73 10.81 10.72 -1.26
CA PHE A 73 9.89 11.87 -1.11
C PHE A 73 8.37 11.64 -0.91
N SER A 74 7.80 10.43 -1.02
CA SER A 74 6.43 10.19 -0.54
C SER A 74 6.10 8.72 -0.41
N CYS A 75 5.28 8.39 0.59
CA CYS A 75 4.55 7.15 0.61
C CYS A 75 3.47 7.18 -0.45
N SER A 76 3.52 6.29 -1.44
CA SER A 76 2.46 6.21 -2.44
C SER A 76 1.23 5.51 -1.86
N ASP A 77 0.09 5.76 -2.49
CA ASP A 77 -1.14 5.02 -2.22
C ASP A 77 -1.01 3.58 -2.74
N ILE A 78 -1.85 2.70 -2.24
CA ILE A 78 -1.90 1.27 -2.59
C ILE A 78 -3.05 1.06 -3.56
N THR A 79 -2.75 0.53 -4.75
CA THR A 79 -3.78 0.12 -5.72
C THR A 79 -3.93 -1.38 -5.71
N ILE A 80 -5.14 -1.87 -5.44
CA ILE A 80 -5.47 -3.29 -5.41
C ILE A 80 -6.54 -3.62 -6.45
N ILE A 81 -6.51 -4.87 -6.91
CA ILE A 81 -7.60 -5.51 -7.64
C ILE A 81 -8.26 -6.49 -6.67
N VAL A 82 -9.56 -6.34 -6.48
CA VAL A 82 -10.38 -7.27 -5.69
C VAL A 82 -11.19 -8.16 -6.64
N SER A 83 -11.11 -9.48 -6.43
CA SER A 83 -11.81 -10.43 -7.28
C SER A 83 -12.42 -11.59 -6.49
N LYS A 84 -13.61 -12.00 -6.90
CA LYS A 84 -14.32 -13.13 -6.31
C LYS A 84 -15.24 -13.72 -7.37
N LYS A 85 -15.32 -15.06 -7.42
CA LYS A 85 -16.27 -15.76 -8.28
C LYS A 85 -17.69 -15.25 -7.99
N GLU A 86 -18.49 -15.04 -9.04
CA GLU A 86 -19.87 -14.53 -8.95
C GLU A 86 -19.99 -13.04 -8.62
N TYR A 87 -18.87 -12.30 -8.52
CA TYR A 87 -18.83 -10.85 -8.34
C TYR A 87 -18.10 -10.16 -9.49
N ILE A 88 -18.48 -8.91 -9.75
CA ILE A 88 -17.73 -8.00 -10.62
C ILE A 88 -16.46 -7.61 -9.89
N SER A 89 -15.31 -7.82 -10.53
CA SER A 89 -14.01 -7.39 -9.99
C SER A 89 -13.86 -5.88 -10.08
N ASP A 90 -13.15 -5.29 -9.13
CA ASP A 90 -12.95 -3.85 -9.07
C ASP A 90 -11.48 -3.50 -8.77
N THR A 91 -11.07 -2.29 -9.16
CA THR A 91 -9.74 -1.75 -8.86
C THR A 91 -9.88 -0.59 -7.88
N ILE A 92 -9.24 -0.73 -6.72
CA ILE A 92 -9.43 0.18 -5.59
C ILE A 92 -8.09 0.82 -5.23
N GLU A 93 -8.07 2.14 -5.19
CA GLU A 93 -6.98 2.91 -4.59
C GLU A 93 -7.27 3.15 -3.10
N ILE A 94 -6.30 2.84 -2.25
CA ILE A 94 -6.34 3.03 -0.80
C ILE A 94 -5.21 3.99 -0.44
N LYS A 95 -5.55 5.12 0.16
CA LYS A 95 -4.55 6.07 0.60
C LYS A 95 -3.70 5.47 1.71
N ASN A 96 -2.42 5.82 1.73
CA ASN A 96 -1.52 5.29 2.76
C ASN A 96 -2.03 5.62 4.18
N GLY A 97 -2.23 4.58 4.99
CA GLY A 97 -2.71 4.68 6.36
C GLY A 97 -4.23 4.77 6.50
N GLU A 98 -5.00 4.65 5.41
CA GLU A 98 -6.46 4.67 5.45
C GLU A 98 -7.07 3.25 5.39
N ASP A 99 -8.29 3.15 5.91
CA ASP A 99 -9.18 2.02 5.76
C ASP A 99 -10.28 2.31 4.73
N LYS A 100 -10.75 1.27 4.01
CA LYS A 100 -11.77 1.45 2.97
C LYS A 100 -12.87 0.40 3.06
N LEU A 101 -14.13 0.87 3.00
CA LEU A 101 -15.29 0.00 2.76
C LEU A 101 -15.43 -0.23 1.26
N ILE A 102 -15.25 -1.48 0.83
CA ILE A 102 -15.33 -1.89 -0.57
C ILE A 102 -16.65 -2.66 -0.78
N LYS A 103 -17.37 -2.30 -1.84
CA LYS A 103 -18.68 -2.85 -2.15
C LYS A 103 -18.61 -3.61 -3.47
N LEU A 104 -18.83 -4.92 -3.43
CA LEU A 104 -18.86 -5.74 -4.65
C LEU A 104 -20.28 -6.01 -5.10
N PHE A 105 -20.46 -5.98 -6.42
CA PHE A 105 -21.73 -6.28 -7.09
C PHE A 105 -21.69 -7.70 -7.63
N LYS A 106 -22.76 -8.47 -7.43
CA LYS A 106 -22.88 -9.79 -8.03
C LYS A 106 -23.00 -9.71 -9.55
N LEU A 107 -22.44 -10.71 -10.24
CA LEU A 107 -22.70 -10.94 -11.66
C LEU A 107 -24.20 -11.24 -11.84
N LYS A 108 -24.84 -10.55 -12.79
CA LYS A 108 -26.24 -10.77 -13.14
C LYS A 108 -26.40 -11.99 -14.04
#